data_AF-A0A1Y2BQ70-F1
#
_entry.id   AF-A0A1Y2BQ70-F1
#
_cell.length_a   1.000
_cell.length_b   1.000
_cell.length_c   1.000
_cell.angle_alpha   90.00
_cell.angle_beta   90.00
_cell.angle_gamma   90.00
#
_symmetry.space_group_name_H-M   'P 1'
#
loop_
_entity.id
_entity.type
_entity.pdbx_description
1 polymer ?
#
loop_
_entity_poly.entity_id
_entity_poly.type
_entity_poly.pdbx_seq_one_letter_code
_entity_poly.pdbx_strand_id
1 'polypeptide(L)'
;MNDCQYQIMIEITALFETDSADYGFSVCTATPDNQGISAGFIQFTTCGGAAAQVCETYEQLYQQQFGQSSFCAAYTDALQQAIGASYCTDGSMNAYTPSGLESFCSDWTAEATGPNASLFAQAQKTIQFNAYFEKLQTGVL
;
A
#
# COMPACT_ATOMS: atom_id res chain seq x y z
N MET A 1 6.54 -18.44 -13.07
CA MET A 1 7.75 -17.94 -12.37
C MET A 1 7.44 -18.08 -10.89
N ASN A 2 8.32 -18.62 -10.05
CA ASN A 2 7.98 -18.72 -8.62
C ASN A 2 8.15 -17.35 -7.92
N ASP A 3 7.44 -17.13 -6.82
CA ASP A 3 7.46 -15.83 -6.10
C ASP A 3 8.87 -15.41 -5.70
N CYS A 4 9.73 -16.37 -5.38
CA CYS A 4 11.13 -16.14 -5.04
C CYS A 4 11.94 -15.56 -6.22
N GLN A 5 11.75 -16.07 -7.44
CA GLN A 5 12.42 -15.58 -8.64
C GLN A 5 11.95 -14.17 -9.02
N TYR A 6 10.67 -13.84 -8.80
CA TYR A 6 10.15 -12.51 -9.08
C TYR A 6 10.66 -11.46 -8.08
N GLN A 7 10.67 -11.77 -6.79
CA GLN A 7 11.22 -10.89 -5.75
C GLN A 7 12.69 -10.58 -6.02
N ILE A 8 13.49 -11.59 -6.37
CA ILE A 8 14.89 -11.42 -6.77
C ILE A 8 15.00 -10.51 -8.02
N MET A 9 14.11 -10.68 -9.00
CA MET A 9 14.15 -9.87 -10.23
C MET A 9 13.87 -8.39 -9.95
N ILE A 10 12.87 -8.07 -9.12
CA ILE A 10 12.57 -6.69 -8.75
C ILE A 10 13.67 -6.08 -7.88
N GLU A 11 14.23 -6.84 -6.94
CA GLU A 11 15.36 -6.36 -6.13
C GLU A 11 16.61 -6.08 -6.97
N ILE A 12 16.89 -6.92 -7.98
CA ILE A 12 17.99 -6.67 -8.92
C ILE A 12 17.71 -5.42 -9.75
N THR A 13 16.51 -5.28 -10.34
CA THR A 13 16.16 -4.07 -11.11
C THR A 13 16.20 -2.82 -10.25
N ALA A 14 15.77 -2.90 -8.98
CA ALA A 14 15.88 -1.81 -8.01
C ALA A 14 17.32 -1.34 -7.79
N LEU A 15 18.19 -2.31 -7.50
CA LEU A 15 19.57 -2.08 -7.14
C LEU A 15 20.35 -1.45 -8.30
N PHE A 16 20.03 -1.83 -9.54
CA PHE A 16 20.74 -1.35 -10.73
C PHE A 16 20.19 -0.03 -11.30
N GLU A 17 18.91 0.31 -11.11
CA GLU A 17 18.31 1.48 -11.75
C GLU A 17 18.44 2.79 -10.96
N THR A 18 18.64 2.73 -9.65
CA THR A 18 18.42 3.92 -8.80
C THR A 18 19.60 4.34 -7.94
N ASP A 19 20.60 3.48 -7.72
CA ASP A 19 21.65 3.66 -6.70
C ASP A 19 21.11 4.06 -5.30
N SER A 20 19.79 3.94 -5.10
CA SER A 20 19.00 4.33 -3.94
C SER A 20 17.60 3.73 -4.10
N ALA A 21 17.22 2.77 -3.25
CA ALA A 21 15.95 2.04 -3.33
C ALA A 21 14.70 2.87 -2.96
N ASP A 22 14.71 4.19 -3.19
CA ASP A 22 13.61 5.09 -2.84
C ASP A 22 12.56 5.12 -3.96
N TYR A 23 11.68 4.10 -3.93
CA TYR A 23 10.55 3.99 -4.84
C TYR A 23 9.42 4.99 -4.54
N GLY A 24 9.55 5.86 -3.53
CA GLY A 24 8.42 6.63 -3.03
C GLY A 24 7.46 5.79 -2.19
N PHE A 25 7.98 4.79 -1.47
CA PHE A 25 7.18 3.97 -0.53
C PHE A 25 6.52 4.82 0.57
N SER A 26 7.09 5.99 0.89
CA SER A 26 6.59 6.90 1.91
C SER A 26 5.55 7.91 1.43
N VAL A 27 5.31 8.04 0.12
CA VAL A 27 4.35 9.00 -0.42
C VAL A 27 2.95 8.67 0.10
N CYS A 28 2.25 9.64 0.66
CA CYS A 28 0.84 9.49 1.04
C CYS A 28 0.15 10.84 1.04
N THR A 29 -0.94 10.96 0.30
CA THR A 29 -1.73 12.20 0.25
C THR A 29 -3.17 11.91 -0.16
N ALA A 30 -4.11 12.74 0.29
CA ALA A 30 -5.44 12.77 -0.29
C ALA A 30 -5.39 13.48 -1.65
N THR A 31 -5.93 12.83 -2.68
CA THR A 31 -5.93 13.35 -4.06
C THR A 31 -7.34 13.78 -4.49
N PRO A 32 -7.48 14.84 -5.31
CA PRO A 32 -8.77 15.30 -5.82
C PRO A 32 -9.25 14.46 -7.03
N ASP A 33 -9.27 13.14 -6.88
CA ASP A 33 -9.54 12.17 -7.96
C ASP A 33 -10.58 11.10 -7.56
N ASN A 34 -11.34 11.34 -6.48
CA ASN A 34 -12.31 10.40 -5.89
C ASN A 34 -11.69 9.07 -5.41
N GLN A 35 -10.38 9.03 -5.15
CA GLN A 35 -9.71 7.83 -4.64
C GLN A 35 -9.49 7.86 -3.12
N GLY A 36 -9.89 8.97 -2.48
CA GLY A 36 -9.59 9.23 -1.08
C GLY A 36 -8.10 9.51 -0.89
N ILE A 37 -7.46 8.74 -0.01
CA ILE A 37 -6.01 8.76 0.14
C ILE A 37 -5.37 7.85 -0.92
N SER A 38 -4.30 8.35 -1.54
CA SER A 38 -3.39 7.65 -2.44
C SER A 38 -2.00 7.55 -1.79
N ALA A 39 -1.50 6.33 -1.60
CA ALA A 39 -0.26 6.09 -0.86
C ALA A 39 0.70 5.10 -1.54
N GLY A 40 1.98 5.16 -1.21
CA GLY A 40 3.03 4.30 -1.74
C GLY A 40 3.39 4.54 -3.20
N PHE A 41 4.34 3.74 -3.67
CA PHE A 41 5.02 3.93 -4.95
C PHE A 41 4.16 3.72 -6.21
N ILE A 42 3.00 3.06 -6.08
CA ILE A 42 2.03 2.89 -7.16
C ILE A 42 0.65 3.48 -6.84
N GLN A 43 0.56 4.35 -5.83
CA GLN A 43 -0.69 5.00 -5.42
C GLN A 43 -1.78 3.99 -5.02
N PHE A 44 -1.51 3.17 -4.01
CA PHE A 44 -2.52 2.36 -3.33
C PHE A 44 -3.61 3.27 -2.77
N THR A 45 -4.83 3.11 -3.27
CA THR A 45 -5.94 3.98 -2.89
C THR A 45 -6.82 3.37 -1.82
N THR A 46 -7.36 4.21 -0.94
CA THR A 46 -8.33 3.81 0.08
C THR A 46 -9.67 3.42 -0.51
N CYS A 47 -10.18 4.19 -1.48
CA CYS A 47 -11.44 3.90 -2.16
C CYS A 47 -11.41 2.61 -2.98
N GLY A 48 -10.28 2.32 -3.62
CA GLY A 48 -10.06 1.08 -4.39
C GLY A 48 -9.71 -0.13 -3.52
N GLY A 49 -9.54 0.04 -2.21
CA GLY A 49 -9.19 -1.02 -1.26
C GLY A 49 -7.73 -1.48 -1.32
N ALA A 50 -6.93 -0.99 -2.25
CA ALA A 50 -5.54 -1.40 -2.40
C ALA A 50 -4.69 -0.99 -1.18
N ALA A 51 -4.98 0.17 -0.55
CA ALA A 51 -4.33 0.56 0.69
C ALA A 51 -4.68 -0.37 1.87
N ALA A 52 -5.92 -0.88 1.92
CA ALA A 52 -6.34 -1.87 2.91
C ALA A 52 -5.57 -3.19 2.73
N GLN A 53 -5.41 -3.65 1.49
CA GLN A 53 -4.64 -4.86 1.19
C GLN A 53 -3.17 -4.75 1.59
N VAL A 54 -2.54 -3.58 1.39
CA VAL A 54 -1.17 -3.34 1.89
C VAL A 54 -1.13 -3.46 3.40
N CYS A 55 -2.08 -2.82 4.10
CA CYS A 55 -2.13 -2.88 5.55
C CYS A 55 -2.37 -4.29 6.10
N GLU A 56 -3.25 -5.07 5.48
CA GLU A 56 -3.48 -6.47 5.85
C GLU A 56 -2.23 -7.34 5.65
N THR A 57 -1.56 -7.17 4.51
CA THR A 57 -0.32 -7.91 4.22
C THR A 57 0.80 -7.52 5.18
N TYR A 58 0.93 -6.22 5.46
CA TYR A 58 1.93 -5.73 6.38
C TYR A 58 1.67 -6.20 7.81
N GLU A 59 0.42 -6.15 8.28
CA GLU A 59 0.04 -6.62 9.60
C GLU A 59 0.40 -8.10 9.80
N GLN A 60 0.17 -8.95 8.77
CA GLN A 60 0.56 -10.36 8.82
C GLN A 60 2.08 -10.54 8.92
N LEU A 61 2.85 -9.85 8.08
CA LEU A 61 4.31 -9.90 8.09
C LEU A 61 4.88 -9.39 9.43
N TYR A 62 4.31 -8.30 9.94
CA TYR A 62 4.72 -7.67 11.18
C TYR A 62 4.44 -8.58 12.39
N GLN A 63 3.26 -9.18 12.46
CA GLN A 63 2.92 -10.14 13.51
C GLN A 63 3.83 -11.38 13.47
N GLN A 64 4.17 -11.89 12.28
CA GLN A 64 5.09 -13.03 12.15
C GLN A 64 6.49 -12.70 12.66
N GLN A 65 6.98 -11.47 12.44
CA GLN A 65 8.32 -11.07 12.84
C GLN A 65 8.41 -10.62 14.30
N PHE A 66 7.39 -9.93 14.81
CA PHE A 66 7.45 -9.25 16.11
C PHE A 66 6.42 -9.76 17.14
N GLY A 67 5.45 -10.57 16.74
CA GLY A 67 4.42 -11.11 17.65
C GLY A 67 3.44 -10.08 18.21
N GLN A 68 3.33 -8.91 17.57
CA GLN A 68 2.44 -7.82 17.96
C GLN A 68 1.84 -7.13 16.73
N SER A 69 0.84 -6.28 16.93
CA SER A 69 0.22 -5.50 15.86
C SER A 69 1.07 -4.33 15.39
N SER A 70 0.94 -4.00 14.10
CA SER A 70 1.52 -2.81 13.49
C SER A 70 0.59 -1.60 13.61
N PHE A 71 1.00 -0.45 13.06
CA PHE A 71 0.15 0.75 12.98
C PHE A 71 -1.15 0.50 12.19
N CYS A 72 -1.14 -0.42 11.22
CA CYS A 72 -2.29 -0.72 10.38
C CYS A 72 -3.50 -1.27 11.15
N ALA A 73 -3.27 -1.90 12.31
CA ALA A 73 -4.35 -2.37 13.16
C ALA A 73 -5.28 -1.24 13.63
N ALA A 74 -4.76 -0.01 13.81
CA ALA A 74 -5.58 1.14 14.20
C ALA A 74 -6.53 1.64 13.09
N TYR A 75 -6.22 1.32 11.83
CA TYR A 75 -6.90 1.86 10.67
C TYR A 75 -7.80 0.85 9.94
N THR A 76 -7.81 -0.41 10.39
CA THR A 76 -8.46 -1.52 9.67
C THR A 76 -9.94 -1.24 9.39
N ASP A 77 -10.71 -0.85 10.41
CA ASP A 77 -12.14 -0.58 10.26
C ASP A 77 -12.41 0.62 9.33
N ALA A 78 -11.63 1.70 9.47
CA ALA A 78 -11.77 2.91 8.66
C ALA A 78 -11.38 2.66 7.20
N LEU A 79 -10.34 1.86 6.95
CA LEU A 79 -9.94 1.44 5.61
C LEU A 79 -11.03 0.61 4.94
N GLN A 80 -11.65 -0.34 5.66
CA GLN A 80 -12.73 -1.16 5.12
C GLN A 80 -14.00 -0.35 4.83
N GLN A 81 -14.36 0.59 5.70
CA GLN A 81 -15.48 1.50 5.48
C GLN A 81 -15.27 2.44 4.28
N ALA A 82 -14.00 2.74 3.95
CA ALA A 82 -13.68 3.62 2.84
C ALA A 82 -13.85 2.97 1.46
N ILE A 83 -13.83 1.64 1.37
CA ILE A 83 -13.91 0.91 0.11
C ILE A 83 -15.28 1.12 -0.52
N GLY A 84 -15.30 1.70 -1.72
CA GLY A 84 -16.55 1.94 -2.47
C GLY A 84 -17.53 2.90 -1.77
N ALA A 85 -17.09 3.69 -0.79
CA ALA A 85 -17.92 4.66 -0.12
C ALA A 85 -18.46 5.72 -1.09
N SER A 86 -19.57 6.39 -0.74
CA SER A 86 -20.25 7.31 -1.67
C SER A 86 -19.36 8.44 -2.18
N TYR A 87 -18.48 8.98 -1.34
CA TYR A 87 -17.51 10.02 -1.71
C TYR A 87 -16.43 9.52 -2.70
N CYS A 88 -16.27 8.20 -2.86
CA CYS A 88 -15.41 7.61 -3.90
C CYS A 88 -16.07 7.64 -5.29
N THR A 89 -17.35 8.01 -5.36
CA THR A 89 -18.18 7.90 -6.57
C THR A 89 -18.98 9.16 -6.88
N ASP A 90 -18.95 10.17 -6.01
CA ASP A 90 -19.82 11.35 -6.11
C ASP A 90 -19.39 12.34 -7.22
N GLY A 91 -18.24 12.10 -7.86
CA GLY A 91 -17.72 12.93 -8.95
C GLY A 91 -17.19 14.28 -8.50
N SER A 92 -17.18 14.57 -7.20
CA SER A 92 -16.61 15.79 -6.64
C SER A 92 -15.09 15.64 -6.55
N MET A 93 -14.35 16.34 -7.42
CA MET A 93 -12.88 16.30 -7.45
C MET A 93 -12.26 17.07 -6.26
N ASN A 94 -12.67 16.76 -5.04
CA ASN A 94 -12.13 17.30 -3.81
C ASN A 94 -11.18 16.29 -3.18
N ALA A 95 -10.07 16.77 -2.63
CA ALA A 95 -9.21 15.93 -1.81
C ALA A 95 -9.99 15.53 -0.55
N TYR A 96 -10.30 14.24 -0.43
CA TYR A 96 -11.10 13.71 0.67
C TYR A 96 -10.28 12.74 1.51
N THR A 97 -10.26 12.99 2.81
CA THR A 97 -9.68 12.07 3.81
C THR A 97 -10.83 11.33 4.48
N PRO A 98 -10.92 9.99 4.37
CA PRO A 98 -11.93 9.21 5.07
C PRO A 98 -11.87 9.41 6.59
N SER A 99 -13.03 9.42 7.24
CA SER A 99 -13.12 9.52 8.69
C SER A 99 -12.37 8.37 9.36
N GLY A 100 -11.57 8.69 10.38
CA GLY A 100 -10.71 7.71 11.05
C GLY A 100 -9.36 7.47 10.37
N LEU A 101 -9.08 8.14 9.24
CA LEU A 101 -7.78 8.09 8.54
C LEU A 101 -7.01 9.42 8.60
N GLU A 102 -7.36 10.33 9.52
CA GLU A 102 -6.77 11.67 9.60
C GLU A 102 -5.25 11.64 9.85
N SER A 103 -4.78 10.66 10.61
CA SER A 103 -3.36 10.44 10.90
C SER A 103 -2.70 9.39 9.99
N PHE A 104 -3.46 8.75 9.11
CA PHE A 104 -3.01 7.61 8.32
C PHE A 104 -1.76 7.93 7.49
N CYS A 105 -1.72 9.07 6.79
CA CYS A 105 -0.55 9.43 5.98
C CYS A 105 0.69 9.76 6.80
N SER A 106 0.53 10.29 8.01
CA SER A 106 1.65 10.52 8.92
C SER A 106 2.27 9.18 9.33
N ASP A 107 1.43 8.22 9.74
CA ASP A 107 1.88 6.91 10.20
C ASP A 107 2.44 6.05 9.05
N TRP A 108 1.81 6.12 7.87
CA TRP A 108 2.33 5.51 6.65
C TRP A 108 3.74 6.00 6.34
N THR A 109 3.94 7.33 6.36
CA THR A 109 5.25 7.95 6.10
C THR A 109 6.26 7.54 7.16
N ALA A 110 5.86 7.54 8.44
CA ALA A 110 6.71 7.17 9.55
C ALA A 110 7.16 5.70 9.45
N GLU A 111 6.26 4.78 9.11
CA GLU A 111 6.61 3.37 8.95
C GLU A 111 7.51 3.16 7.72
N ALA A 112 7.21 3.82 6.60
CA ALA A 112 8.00 3.74 5.37
C ALA A 112 9.41 4.35 5.47
N THR A 113 9.68 5.16 6.49
CA THR A 113 11.00 5.77 6.75
C THR A 113 11.62 5.31 8.06
N GLY A 114 10.92 4.43 8.79
CA GLY A 114 11.29 3.96 10.11
C GLY A 114 12.10 2.67 10.12
N PRO A 115 12.31 2.09 11.32
CA PRO A 115 13.12 0.88 11.49
C PRO A 115 12.63 -0.34 10.71
N ASN A 116 11.33 -0.43 10.40
CA ASN A 116 10.74 -1.56 9.67
C ASN A 116 10.37 -1.21 8.22
N ALA A 117 10.96 -0.14 7.66
CA ALA A 117 10.70 0.32 6.30
C ALA A 117 10.89 -0.78 5.25
N SER A 118 11.87 -1.68 5.42
CA SER A 118 12.09 -2.81 4.50
C SER A 118 10.93 -3.80 4.48
N LEU A 119 10.38 -4.12 5.66
CA LEU A 119 9.21 -5.01 5.80
C LEU A 119 7.95 -4.35 5.23
N PHE A 120 7.79 -3.04 5.43
CA PHE A 120 6.66 -2.30 4.87
C PHE A 120 6.75 -2.19 3.34
N ALA A 121 7.96 -1.95 2.81
CA ALA A 121 8.21 -1.99 1.37
C ALA A 121 7.93 -3.38 0.78
N GLN A 122 8.25 -4.47 1.49
CA GLN A 122 7.92 -5.83 1.06
C GLN A 122 6.40 -6.04 0.93
N ALA A 123 5.60 -5.54 1.90
CA ALA A 123 4.15 -5.61 1.83
C ALA A 123 3.60 -4.85 0.60
N GLN A 124 4.10 -3.64 0.36
CA GLN A 124 3.72 -2.84 -0.80
C GLN A 124 4.06 -3.54 -2.13
N LYS A 125 5.26 -4.10 -2.27
CA LYS A 125 5.66 -4.87 -3.46
C LYS A 125 4.81 -6.12 -3.68
N THR A 126 4.45 -6.82 -2.60
CA THR A 126 3.62 -8.02 -2.64
C THR A 126 2.24 -7.71 -3.23
N ILE A 127 1.60 -6.64 -2.76
CA ILE A 127 0.30 -6.21 -3.30
C ILE A 127 0.41 -5.79 -4.76
N GLN A 128 1.46 -5.05 -5.13
CA GLN A 128 1.70 -4.67 -6.52
C GLN A 128 1.86 -5.89 -7.43
N PHE A 129 2.60 -6.92 -7.00
CA PHE A 129 2.75 -8.16 -7.75
C PHE A 129 1.40 -8.85 -7.98
N ASN A 130 0.63 -9.05 -6.91
CA ASN A 130 -0.65 -9.77 -6.99
C ASN A 130 -1.67 -9.01 -7.84
N ALA A 131 -1.71 -7.68 -7.73
CA ALA A 131 -2.65 -6.85 -8.46
C ALA A 131 -2.35 -6.77 -9.96
N TYR A 132 -1.07 -6.68 -10.35
CA TYR A 132 -0.67 -6.34 -11.72
C TYR A 132 -0.01 -7.48 -12.49
N PHE A 133 0.64 -8.44 -11.82
CA PHE A 133 1.47 -9.44 -12.48
C PHE A 133 0.93 -10.87 -12.33
N GLU A 134 0.32 -11.23 -11.21
CA GLU A 134 -0.30 -12.55 -11.04
C GLU A 134 -1.47 -12.75 -12.02
N LYS A 135 -2.28 -11.71 -12.26
CA LYS A 135 -3.36 -11.73 -13.26
C LYS A 135 -2.87 -11.96 -14.70
N LEU A 136 -1.66 -11.53 -15.03
CA LEU A 136 -1.05 -11.77 -16.35
C LEU A 136 -0.55 -13.21 -16.52
N GLN A 137 -0.25 -13.91 -15.41
CA GLN A 137 0.22 -15.31 -15.47
C GLN A 137 -0.93 -16.32 -15.53
N THR A 138 -2.15 -15.96 -15.11
CA THR A 138 -3.33 -16.85 -15.09
C THR A 138 -4.19 -16.76 -16.36
N GLY A 139 -3.90 -15.82 -17.28
CA GLY A 139 -4.50 -15.78 -18.61
C GLY A 139 -5.99 -15.41 -18.66
N VAL A 140 -6.54 -14.81 -17.61
CA VAL A 140 -7.94 -14.35 -17.59
C VAL A 140 -7.98 -12.84 -17.84
N LEU A 141 -8.23 -12.47 -19.11
CA LEU A 141 -8.76 -11.17 -19.53
C LEU A 141 -10.28 -11.25 -19.65
#